data_AF-A0A5J4N800-F1
#
_entry.id   AF-A0A5J4N800-F1
#
_cell.length_a   1.000
_cell.length_b   1.000
_cell.length_c   1.000
_cell.angle_alpha   90.00
_cell.angle_beta   90.00
_cell.angle_gamma   90.00
#
_symmetry.space_group_name_H-M   'P 1'
#
loop_
_entity.id
_entity.type
_entity.pdbx_description
1 polymer ?
#
loop_
_entity_poly.entity_id
_entity_poly.type
_entity_poly.pdbx_seq_one_letter_code
_entity_poly.pdbx_strand_id
1 'polypeptide(L)'
;KPDGAWDIKSPTLNDLADEFAVDSLTIPQLKRLLVDHNVAQSGLREKTEFVEEVKRLWRTHRHLSSSASCDRTCCVCLNAVPDCALDPCGHVAMCYKCAVELTDCPLCRRHVQRVLRIYFAV
;
A
#
# COMPACT_ATOMS: atom_id res chain seq x y z
N LYS A 1 -1.82 -13.88 -32.43
CA LYS A 1 -2.90 -13.22 -31.65
C LYS A 1 -3.15 -14.06 -30.41
N PRO A 2 -2.91 -13.54 -29.20
CA PRO A 2 -3.70 -13.92 -28.05
C PRO A 2 -4.69 -12.79 -27.73
N ASP A 3 -5.95 -13.18 -27.73
CA ASP A 3 -7.11 -12.40 -27.35
C ASP A 3 -7.15 -12.32 -25.83
N GLY A 4 -7.06 -11.11 -25.29
CA GLY A 4 -6.97 -10.87 -23.85
C GLY A 4 -6.56 -9.44 -23.57
N ALA A 5 -7.24 -8.49 -24.21
CA ALA A 5 -7.15 -7.09 -23.86
C ALA A 5 -7.60 -6.97 -22.40
N TRP A 6 -6.71 -6.49 -21.55
CA TRP A 6 -7.05 -6.06 -20.20
C TRP A 6 -8.02 -4.88 -20.37
N ASP A 7 -9.32 -5.15 -20.36
CA ASP A 7 -10.45 -4.22 -20.48
C ASP A 7 -10.57 -3.28 -19.26
N ILE A 8 -9.48 -3.06 -18.53
CA ILE A 8 -9.41 -2.07 -17.48
C ILE A 8 -9.14 -0.74 -18.15
N LYS A 9 -10.21 0.03 -18.38
CA LYS A 9 -10.13 1.39 -18.95
C LYS A 9 -9.21 2.31 -18.12
N SER A 10 -9.06 2.01 -16.82
CA SER A 10 -8.24 2.76 -15.85
C SER A 10 -7.54 1.80 -14.87
N PRO A 11 -6.40 1.21 -15.25
CA PRO A 11 -5.67 0.31 -14.35
C PRO A 11 -5.06 1.08 -13.17
N THR A 12 -5.05 0.47 -12.00
CA THR A 12 -4.29 0.90 -10.82
C THR A 12 -3.00 0.07 -10.70
N LEU A 13 -2.06 0.50 -9.86
CA LEU A 13 -0.81 -0.27 -9.64
C LEU A 13 -1.06 -1.67 -9.04
N ASN A 14 -2.17 -1.88 -8.34
CA ASN A 14 -2.53 -3.18 -7.77
C ASN A 14 -3.10 -4.16 -8.81
N ASP A 15 -3.64 -3.66 -9.92
CA ASP A 15 -4.19 -4.49 -10.99
C ASP A 15 -3.09 -5.14 -11.86
N LEU A 16 -1.85 -4.66 -11.72
CA LEU A 16 -0.68 -5.10 -12.48
C LEU A 16 0.03 -6.23 -11.72
N ALA A 17 -0.05 -7.45 -12.25
CA ALA A 17 0.53 -8.64 -11.62
C ALA A 17 2.07 -8.61 -11.57
N ASP A 18 2.70 -8.08 -12.62
CA ASP A 18 4.15 -8.05 -12.83
C ASP A 18 4.59 -6.86 -13.71
N GLU A 19 5.90 -6.73 -13.93
CA GLU A 19 6.46 -5.65 -14.75
C GLU A 19 6.13 -5.79 -16.25
N PHE A 20 5.88 -7.00 -16.75
CA PHE A 20 5.52 -7.23 -18.15
C PHE A 20 4.10 -6.76 -18.47
N ALA A 21 3.21 -6.78 -17.47
CA ALA A 21 1.90 -6.16 -17.56
C ALA A 21 2.00 -4.66 -17.88
N VAL A 22 3.05 -3.98 -17.40
CA VAL A 22 3.29 -2.55 -17.71
C VAL A 22 3.65 -2.36 -19.19
N ASP A 23 4.45 -3.26 -19.78
CA ASP A 23 4.87 -3.17 -21.19
C ASP A 23 3.68 -3.22 -22.16
N SER A 24 2.63 -3.92 -21.75
CA SER A 24 1.39 -4.11 -22.51
C SER A 24 0.43 -2.91 -22.42
N LEU A 25 0.69 -1.92 -21.56
CA LEU A 25 -0.16 -0.75 -21.40
C LEU A 25 -0.07 0.21 -22.60
N THR A 26 -1.17 0.91 -22.84
CA THR A 26 -1.27 1.99 -23.82
C THR A 26 -0.75 3.32 -23.26
N ILE A 27 -0.32 4.24 -24.12
CA ILE A 27 0.16 5.58 -23.70
C ILE A 27 -0.85 6.31 -22.81
N PRO A 28 -2.18 6.31 -23.10
CA PRO A 28 -3.17 6.91 -22.21
C PRO A 28 -3.19 6.28 -20.81
N GLN A 29 -3.10 4.96 -20.70
CA GLN A 29 -3.08 4.24 -19.42
C GLN A 29 -1.81 4.54 -18.62
N LEU A 30 -0.64 4.56 -19.29
CA LEU A 30 0.64 4.92 -18.67
C LEU A 30 0.59 6.35 -18.12
N LYS A 31 0.16 7.32 -18.93
CA LYS A 31 0.03 8.72 -18.52
C LYS A 31 -0.94 8.87 -17.35
N ARG A 32 -2.06 8.13 -17.37
CA ARG A 32 -3.05 8.18 -16.29
C ARG A 32 -2.45 7.71 -14.96
N LEU A 33 -1.76 6.57 -14.95
CA LEU A 33 -1.07 6.06 -13.77
C LEU A 33 -0.07 7.08 -13.21
N LEU A 34 0.70 7.75 -14.06
CA LEU A 34 1.62 8.79 -13.59
C LEU A 34 0.89 9.98 -12.96
N VAL A 35 -0.20 10.46 -13.57
CA VAL A 35 -1.00 11.57 -13.02
C VAL A 35 -1.67 11.20 -11.70
N ASP A 36 -2.26 10.01 -11.61
CA ASP A 36 -2.96 9.54 -10.39
C ASP A 36 -2.00 9.41 -9.20
N HIS A 37 -0.70 9.23 -9.46
CA HIS A 37 0.36 9.16 -8.45
C HIS A 37 1.23 10.44 -8.38
N ASN A 38 0.76 11.57 -8.93
CA ASN A 38 1.44 12.87 -8.91
C ASN A 38 2.88 12.85 -9.48
N VAL A 39 3.15 12.00 -10.45
CA VAL A 39 4.44 11.94 -11.15
C VAL A 39 4.44 12.90 -12.34
N ALA A 40 5.37 13.85 -12.33
CA ALA A 40 5.51 14.82 -13.42
C ALA A 40 5.95 14.12 -14.71
N GLN A 41 5.28 14.45 -15.82
CA GLN A 41 5.61 13.93 -17.15
C GLN A 41 6.59 14.84 -17.92
N SER A 42 7.07 15.92 -17.29
CA SER A 42 7.99 16.87 -17.90
C SER A 42 9.32 16.17 -18.18
N GLY A 43 9.58 15.90 -19.46
CA GLY A 43 10.79 15.21 -19.91
C GLY A 43 10.52 13.89 -20.64
N LEU A 44 9.31 13.32 -20.52
CA LEU A 44 8.93 12.06 -21.17
C LEU A 44 8.44 12.30 -22.60
N ARG A 45 9.19 11.85 -23.59
CA ARG A 45 8.95 12.03 -25.04
C ARG A 45 8.51 10.76 -25.74
N GLU A 46 9.00 9.60 -25.28
CA GLU A 46 8.78 8.31 -25.93
C GLU A 46 8.03 7.32 -25.04
N LYS A 47 7.33 6.34 -25.65
CA LYS A 47 6.55 5.34 -24.91
C LYS A 47 7.42 4.57 -23.91
N THR A 48 8.66 4.25 -24.30
CA THR A 48 9.66 3.56 -23.47
C THR A 48 9.90 4.29 -22.14
N GLU A 49 10.05 5.61 -22.18
CA GLU A 49 10.28 6.42 -20.98
C GLU A 49 9.05 6.42 -20.05
N PHE A 50 7.84 6.48 -20.61
CA PHE A 50 6.60 6.32 -19.83
C PHE A 50 6.52 4.94 -19.17
N VAL A 51 6.90 3.88 -19.90
CA VAL A 51 6.92 2.50 -19.37
C VAL A 51 7.93 2.37 -18.24
N GLU A 52 9.14 2.89 -18.41
CA GLU A 52 10.19 2.85 -17.38
C GLU A 52 9.77 3.58 -16.10
N GLU A 53 9.15 4.75 -16.25
CA GLU A 53 8.69 5.52 -15.10
C GLU A 53 7.53 4.83 -14.37
N VAL A 54 6.59 4.22 -15.10
CA VAL A 54 5.51 3.42 -14.49
C VAL A 54 6.07 2.15 -13.84
N LYS A 55 7.09 1.49 -14.42
CA LYS A 55 7.79 0.35 -13.79
C LYS A 55 8.47 0.77 -12.49
N ARG A 56 9.13 1.94 -12.48
CA ARG A 56 9.74 2.51 -11.27
C ARG A 56 8.69 2.78 -10.19
N LEU A 57 7.57 3.39 -10.57
CA LEU A 57 6.44 3.65 -9.70
C LEU A 57 5.85 2.35 -9.14
N TRP A 58 5.63 1.35 -9.99
CA TRP A 58 5.09 0.03 -9.59
C TRP A 58 6.04 -0.69 -8.64
N ARG A 59 7.36 -0.72 -8.90
CA ARG A 59 8.35 -1.31 -7.97
C ARG A 59 8.29 -0.64 -6.60
N THR A 60 8.27 0.70 -6.59
CA THR A 60 8.19 1.47 -5.33
C THR A 60 6.90 1.16 -4.58
N HIS A 61 5.77 1.10 -5.29
CA HIS A 61 4.48 0.74 -4.73
C HIS A 61 4.48 -0.69 -4.18
N ARG A 62 5.07 -1.65 -4.91
CA ARG A 62 5.20 -3.05 -4.46
C ARG A 62 6.07 -3.20 -3.23
N HIS A 63 7.20 -2.50 -3.16
CA HIS A 63 8.03 -2.50 -1.95
C HIS A 63 7.28 -1.89 -0.76
N LEU A 64 6.57 -0.79 -0.96
CA LEU A 64 5.75 -0.19 0.10
C LEU A 64 4.56 -1.08 0.49
N SER A 65 3.89 -1.72 -0.47
CA SER A 65 2.78 -2.62 -0.20
C SER A 65 3.23 -3.93 0.42
N SER A 66 4.41 -4.44 0.09
CA SER A 66 5.04 -5.57 0.80
C SER A 66 5.52 -5.19 2.20
N SER A 67 5.89 -3.92 2.41
CA SER A 67 6.17 -3.40 3.76
C SER A 67 4.89 -3.10 4.55
N ALA A 68 3.77 -2.83 3.86
CA ALA A 68 2.44 -2.63 4.42
C ALA A 68 1.68 -3.94 4.60
N SER A 69 2.07 -5.01 3.89
CA SER A 69 1.94 -6.39 4.36
C SER A 69 3.01 -6.67 5.41
N CYS A 70 3.22 -5.74 6.35
CA CYS A 70 3.62 -6.18 7.66
C CYS A 70 2.62 -7.27 7.98
N ASP A 71 3.13 -8.48 8.24
CA ASP A 71 2.33 -9.55 8.79
C ASP A 71 1.35 -8.93 9.77
N ARG A 72 0.09 -9.35 9.76
CA ARG A 72 -0.91 -8.91 10.74
C ARG A 72 -0.42 -9.36 12.11
N THR A 73 0.58 -8.68 12.62
CA THR A 73 1.47 -9.07 13.70
C THR A 73 1.83 -7.77 14.39
N CYS A 74 1.74 -7.81 15.70
CA CYS A 74 1.94 -6.70 16.59
C CYS A 74 3.30 -6.06 16.33
N CYS A 75 3.32 -4.76 16.06
CA CYS A 75 4.54 -4.01 15.79
C CYS A 75 5.48 -3.88 17.00
N VAL A 76 5.10 -4.42 18.17
CA VAL A 76 5.89 -4.40 19.40
C VAL A 76 6.55 -5.75 19.66
N CYS A 77 5.77 -6.84 19.75
CA CYS A 77 6.33 -8.16 20.02
C CYS A 77 6.66 -8.98 18.78
N LEU A 78 6.17 -8.57 17.60
CA LEU A 78 6.34 -9.28 16.33
C LEU A 78 5.91 -10.76 16.38
N ASN A 79 4.99 -11.12 17.29
CA ASN A 79 4.62 -12.51 17.57
C ASN A 79 3.10 -12.80 17.54
N ALA A 80 2.26 -11.79 17.79
CA ALA A 80 0.81 -11.97 17.92
C ALA A 80 0.04 -11.01 17.03
N VAL A 81 -1.15 -11.39 16.58
CA VAL A 81 -1.97 -10.54 15.69
C VAL A 81 -2.49 -9.29 16.42
N PRO A 82 -2.52 -8.11 15.77
CA PRO A 82 -3.19 -6.94 16.30
C PRO A 82 -4.67 -7.20 16.55
N ASP A 83 -5.08 -7.05 17.81
CA ASP A 83 -6.44 -7.33 18.30
C ASP A 83 -6.97 -6.20 19.18
N CYS A 84 -6.35 -5.02 19.11
CA CYS A 84 -6.78 -3.85 19.85
C CYS A 84 -6.54 -2.53 19.10
N ALA A 85 -7.33 -1.52 19.45
CA ALA A 85 -7.19 -0.14 19.03
C ALA A 85 -6.82 0.74 20.23
N LEU A 86 -5.98 1.75 20.00
CA LEU A 86 -5.62 2.74 21.02
C LEU A 86 -6.54 3.96 20.96
N ASP A 87 -7.21 4.29 22.05
CA ASP A 87 -8.04 5.48 22.20
C ASP A 87 -7.19 6.68 22.66
N PRO A 88 -7.25 7.86 22.01
CA PRO A 88 -8.20 8.27 20.99
C PRO A 88 -7.64 8.32 19.55
N CYS A 89 -6.49 7.70 19.27
CA CYS A 89 -5.90 7.76 17.92
C CYS A 89 -6.45 6.73 16.94
N GLY A 90 -7.06 5.65 17.42
CA GLY A 90 -7.68 4.59 16.62
C GLY A 90 -6.71 3.62 15.94
N HIS A 91 -5.40 3.73 16.15
CA HIS A 91 -4.44 2.86 15.48
C HIS A 91 -4.52 1.41 15.96
N VAL A 92 -4.56 0.48 15.01
CA VAL A 92 -4.64 -0.98 15.21
C VAL A 92 -3.38 -1.64 14.67
N ALA A 93 -2.34 -1.69 15.48
CA ALA A 93 -1.05 -2.28 15.09
C ALA A 93 -0.40 -3.12 16.21
N MET A 94 -1.08 -3.30 17.34
CA MET A 94 -0.55 -4.01 18.51
C MET A 94 -1.52 -5.10 18.96
N CYS A 95 -0.97 -6.18 19.52
CA CYS A 95 -1.76 -7.09 20.32
C CYS A 95 -2.03 -6.43 21.69
N TYR A 96 -3.12 -6.84 22.33
CA TYR A 96 -3.61 -6.26 23.56
C TYR A 96 -2.58 -6.35 24.69
N LYS A 97 -1.84 -7.47 24.76
CA LYS A 97 -0.78 -7.66 25.76
C LYS A 97 0.31 -6.59 25.66
N CYS A 98 0.69 -6.20 24.45
CA CYS A 98 1.66 -5.13 24.27
C CYS A 98 1.03 -3.75 24.47
N ALA A 99 -0.21 -3.58 24.03
CA ALA A 99 -0.89 -2.28 24.06
C ALA A 99 -1.15 -1.76 25.47
N VAL A 100 -1.47 -2.63 26.43
CA VAL A 100 -1.74 -2.22 27.82
C VAL A 100 -0.51 -1.71 28.56
N GLU A 101 0.69 -2.05 28.09
CA GLU A 101 1.97 -1.59 28.66
C GLU A 101 2.43 -0.25 28.07
N LEU A 102 1.73 0.28 27.07
CA LEU A 102 2.10 1.51 26.37
C LEU A 102 1.41 2.74 26.97
N THR A 103 2.19 3.79 27.20
CA THR A 103 1.70 5.12 27.59
C THR A 103 1.33 5.97 26.37
N ASP A 104 2.08 5.84 25.27
CA ASP A 104 1.85 6.57 24.02
C ASP A 104 1.81 5.59 22.82
N CYS A 105 1.02 5.94 21.81
CA CYS A 105 0.94 5.16 20.58
C CYS A 105 2.29 5.17 19.82
N PRO A 106 2.87 4.01 19.45
CA PRO A 106 4.17 3.94 18.78
C PRO A 106 4.13 4.49 17.34
N LEU A 107 2.94 4.62 16.74
CA LEU A 107 2.77 5.12 15.37
C LEU A 107 2.64 6.64 15.30
N CYS A 108 1.87 7.23 16.22
CA CYS A 108 1.54 8.67 16.16
C CYS A 108 1.92 9.45 17.42
N ARG A 109 2.51 8.79 18.42
CA ARG A 109 2.96 9.35 19.71
C ARG A 109 1.86 10.03 20.53
N ARG A 110 0.59 9.75 20.24
CA ARG A 110 -0.54 10.24 21.01
C ARG A 110 -0.69 9.43 22.30
N HIS A 111 -0.93 10.12 23.40
CA HIS A 111 -1.22 9.51 24.69
C HIS A 111 -2.41 8.54 24.63
N VAL A 112 -2.20 7.35 25.19
CA VAL A 112 -3.20 6.28 25.24
C VAL A 112 -4.06 6.47 26.48
N GLN A 113 -5.34 6.77 26.26
CA GLN A 113 -6.31 6.87 27.35
C GLN A 113 -6.90 5.51 27.68
N ARG A 114 -7.22 4.71 26.65
CA ARG A 114 -7.81 3.37 26.78
C ARG A 114 -7.32 2.45 25.67
N VAL A 115 -7.26 1.15 25.96
CA VAL A 115 -7.00 0.10 24.98
C VAL A 115 -8.31 -0.67 24.75
N LEU A 116 -8.81 -0.63 23.52
CA LEU A 116 -10.07 -1.26 23.15
C LEU A 116 -9.79 -2.56 22.40
N ARG A 117 -10.21 -3.69 22.94
CA ARG A 117 -10.11 -4.98 22.24
C ARG A 117 -11.13 -5.03 21.09
N ILE A 118 -10.68 -5.36 19.90
CA ILE A 118 -11.51 -5.37 18.68
C ILE A 118 -11.66 -6.79 18.15
N TYR A 119 -12.81 -7.06 17.55
CA TYR A 119 -13.14 -8.34 16.94
C TYR A 119 -13.65 -8.08 15.53
N PHE A 120 -12.97 -8.63 14.53
CA PHE A 120 -13.41 -8.55 13.15
C PHE A 120 -14.44 -9.65 12.90
N ALA A 121 -15.65 -9.26 12.49
CA ALA A 121 -16.60 -10.22 11.93
C ALA A 121 -16.06 -10.67 10.58
N VAL A 122 -15.86 -11.98 10.42
CA VAL A 122 -15.44 -12.61 9.16
C VAL A 122 -16.67 -13.13 8.45
#